data_AF-A0A4V5TKF5-F1
#
_entry.id   AF-A0A4V5TKF5-F1
#
_cell.length_a   1.000
_cell.length_b   1.000
_cell.length_c   1.000
_cell.angle_alpha   90.00
_cell.angle_beta   90.00
_cell.angle_gamma   90.00
#
_symmetry.space_group_name_H-M   'P 1'
#
loop_
_entity.id
_entity.type
_entity.pdbx_description
1 polymer ?
#
loop_
_entity_poly.entity_id
_entity_poly.type
_entity_poly.pdbx_seq_one_letter_code
_entity_poly.pdbx_strand_id
1 'polypeptide(L)' 'MKPLDKNVTYGQARGFEQAYIEHYETKTGTIGEEISLTNKGNKINSFDHNSKTRSKVRQNYFEQEYKNKMKELDKIKCQ' A
#
# COMPACT_ATOMS: atom_id res chain seq x y z
N MET A 1 16.34 -4.63 11.66
CA MET A 1 15.25 -4.63 10.66
C MET A 1 15.89 -4.71 9.27
N LYS A 2 15.42 -5.59 8.38
CA LYS A 2 15.89 -5.65 6.98
C LYS A 2 14.82 -5.02 6.07
N PRO A 3 15.20 -4.19 5.08
CA PRO A 3 14.23 -3.62 4.16
C PRO A 3 13.65 -4.70 3.23
N LEU A 4 12.35 -4.62 2.95
CA LEU A 4 11.67 -5.50 1.99
C LEU A 4 12.10 -5.20 0.55
N ASP A 5 12.22 -3.91 0.21
CA ASP A 5 12.63 -3.43 -1.10
C ASP A 5 13.77 -2.40 -0.94
N LYS A 6 14.73 -2.38 -1.88
CA LYS A 6 15.86 -1.45 -1.91
C LYS A 6 15.90 -0.68 -3.23
N ASN A 7 16.48 0.52 -3.21
CA ASN A 7 16.63 1.38 -4.40
C ASN A 7 15.29 1.71 -5.09
N VAL A 8 14.24 1.92 -4.30
CA VAL A 8 12.92 2.29 -4.80
C VAL A 8 12.77 3.80 -4.88
N THR A 9 12.14 4.29 -5.94
CA THR A 9 11.72 5.69 -6.03
C THR A 9 10.58 5.96 -5.05
N TYR A 10 10.33 7.24 -4.76
CA TYR A 10 9.20 7.62 -3.90
C TYR A 10 7.86 7.05 -4.41
N GLY A 11 7.62 7.07 -5.72
CA GLY A 11 6.34 6.58 -6.23
C GLY A 11 6.23 5.05 -6.25
N GLN A 12 7.36 4.35 -6.42
CA GLN A 12 7.43 2.90 -6.18
C GLN A 12 7.10 2.56 -4.73
N ALA A 13 7.74 3.25 -3.77
CA ALA A 13 7.47 3.04 -2.36
C ALA A 13 5.98 3.18 -2.02
N ARG A 14 5.29 4.20 -2.56
CA ARG A 14 3.84 4.40 -2.34
C ARG A 14 2.98 3.27 -2.91
N GLY A 15 3.29 2.79 -4.12
CA GLY A 15 2.59 1.65 -4.70
C GLY A 15 2.84 0.36 -3.93
N PHE A 16 4.09 0.13 -3.51
CA PHE A 16 4.50 -1.07 -2.78
C PHE A 16 3.89 -1.12 -1.38
N GLU A 17 3.90 -0.01 -0.65
CA GLU A 17 3.22 0.14 0.64
C GLU A 17 1.76 -0.33 0.56
N GLN A 18 1.01 0.16 -0.44
CA GLN A 18 -0.38 -0.25 -0.60
C GLN A 18 -0.52 -1.74 -0.93
N ALA A 19 0.31 -2.25 -1.83
CA ALA A 19 0.30 -3.65 -2.21
C ALA A 19 0.49 -4.54 -0.98
N TYR A 20 1.51 -4.27 -0.15
CA TYR A 20 1.72 -5.02 1.08
C TYR A 20 0.55 -4.88 2.07
N ILE A 21 -0.02 -3.68 2.21
CA ILE A 21 -1.15 -3.43 3.11
C ILE A 21 -2.36 -4.30 2.73
N GLU A 22 -2.68 -4.38 1.44
CA GLU A 22 -3.85 -5.11 0.95
C GLU A 22 -3.61 -6.61 0.87
N HIS A 23 -2.45 -7.06 0.39
CA HIS A 23 -2.14 -8.49 0.27
C HIS A 23 -2.04 -9.19 1.63
N TYR A 24 -1.54 -8.48 2.66
CA TYR A 24 -1.50 -9.00 4.02
C TYR A 24 -2.70 -8.55 4.87
N GLU A 25 -3.70 -7.90 4.26
CA GLU A 25 -4.97 -7.50 4.91
C GLU A 25 -4.77 -6.66 6.20
N THR A 26 -3.75 -5.81 6.22
CA THR A 26 -3.33 -5.06 7.43
C THR A 26 -4.01 -3.69 7.58
N LYS A 27 -4.92 -3.34 6.68
CA LYS A 27 -5.74 -2.11 6.75
C LYS A 27 -6.94 -2.28 7.70
N THR A 28 -6.66 -2.62 8.95
CA THR A 28 -7.71 -2.83 9.99
C THR A 28 -8.05 -1.55 10.75
N GLY A 29 -7.49 -0.42 10.32
CA GLY A 29 -7.64 0.87 10.98
C GLY A 29 -8.79 1.73 10.43
N THR A 30 -9.66 2.23 11.30
CA THR A 30 -10.66 3.27 11.04
C THR A 30 -10.14 4.65 11.46
N ILE A 31 -10.25 5.62 10.55
CA ILE A 31 -9.87 7.03 10.80
C ILE A 31 -10.95 7.68 11.66
N GLY A 32 -10.54 8.43 12.69
CA GLY A 32 -11.46 9.15 13.59
C GLY A 32 -11.92 8.35 14.81
N GLU A 33 -11.53 7.08 14.90
CA GLU A 33 -11.79 6.23 16.07
C GLU A 33 -10.55 6.06 16.94
N GLU A 34 -10.76 5.92 18.25
CA GLU A 34 -9.70 5.57 19.19
C GLU A 34 -9.02 4.24 18.83
N ILE A 35 -7.76 4.10 19.23
CA ILE A 35 -6.98 2.88 18.99
C ILE A 35 -7.51 1.76 19.89
N SER A 36 -7.84 0.63 19.29
CA SER A 36 -8.25 -0.58 19.99
C SER A 36 -7.46 -1.79 19.50
N LEU A 37 -7.62 -2.94 20.15
CA LEU A 37 -6.98 -4.20 19.73
C LEU A 37 -7.33 -4.60 18.30
N THR A 38 -8.55 -4.29 17.85
CA THR A 38 -9.04 -4.56 16.49
C THR A 38 -8.74 -3.42 15.52
N ASN A 39 -8.48 -2.22 16.03
CA ASN A 39 -8.35 -0.97 15.26
C ASN A 39 -6.93 -0.36 15.35
N LYS A 40 -5.89 -1.18 15.55
CA LYS A 40 -4.49 -0.73 15.64
C LYS A 40 -3.72 -0.82 14.31
N GLY A 41 -4.35 -1.35 13.26
CA GLY A 41 -3.72 -1.51 11.95
C GLY A 41 -3.57 -0.19 11.19
N ASN A 42 -3.19 -0.30 9.91
CA ASN A 42 -2.89 0.85 9.07
C ASN A 42 -4.13 1.73 8.85
N LYS A 43 -4.11 2.96 9.39
CA LYS A 43 -5.17 3.99 9.26
C LYS A 43 -4.87 5.02 8.18
N ILE A 44 -3.70 5.64 8.26
CA ILE A 44 -3.31 6.83 7.47
C ILE A 44 -2.39 6.45 6.30
N ASN A 45 -1.58 5.41 6.45
CA ASN A 45 -0.54 5.02 5.50
C ASN A 45 -1.05 4.23 4.28
N SER A 46 -2.32 4.38 3.91
CA SER A 46 -2.86 3.82 2.65
C SER A 46 -2.93 4.90 1.58
N PHE A 47 -2.62 4.58 0.32
CA PHE A 47 -2.96 5.47 -0.79
C PHE A 47 -4.41 5.21 -1.22
N ASP A 48 -5.14 6.29 -1.48
CA ASP A 48 -6.47 6.23 -2.06
C ASP A 48 -6.37 5.96 -3.57
N HIS A 49 -6.90 4.81 -4.01
CA HIS A 49 -7.00 4.40 -5.41
C HIS A 49 -7.81 5.39 -6.26
N ASN A 50 -8.73 6.12 -5.64
CA ASN A 50 -9.65 7.05 -6.30
C ASN A 50 -9.43 8.50 -5.84
N SER A 51 -8.18 8.85 -5.51
CA SER A 51 -7.84 10.18 -5.00
C SER A 51 -8.29 11.28 -5.95
N LYS A 52 -9.21 12.14 -5.48
CA LYS A 52 -9.73 13.29 -6.23
C LYS A 52 -8.82 14.53 -6.17
N THR A 53 -7.86 14.55 -5.25
CA THR A 53 -6.98 15.70 -4.99
C THR A 53 -5.57 15.51 -5.54
N ARG A 54 -5.18 14.26 -5.87
CA ARG A 54 -3.86 13.96 -6.42
C ARG A 54 -3.84 14.17 -7.93
N SER A 55 -2.74 14.72 -8.46
CA SER A 55 -2.51 14.79 -9.91
C SER A 55 -2.65 13.43 -10.56
N LYS A 56 -3.40 13.35 -11.67
CA LYS A 56 -3.70 12.12 -12.40
C LYS A 56 -2.44 11.36 -12.83
N VAL A 57 -1.40 12.06 -13.28
CA VAL A 57 -0.11 11.45 -13.68
C VAL A 57 0.53 10.73 -12.48
N ARG A 58 0.53 11.38 -11.32
CA ARG A 58 1.09 10.82 -10.09
C ARG A 58 0.24 9.67 -9.56
N GLN A 59 -1.09 9.77 -9.64
CA GLN A 59 -2.02 8.69 -9.30
C GLN A 59 -1.76 7.46 -10.17
N ASN A 60 -1.68 7.64 -11.48
CA ASN A 60 -1.43 6.55 -12.42
C ASN A 60 -0.10 5.84 -12.15
N TYR A 61 0.95 6.60 -11.80
CA TYR A 61 2.25 6.01 -11.46
C TYR A 61 2.15 5.12 -10.21
N PHE A 62 1.46 5.58 -9.15
CA PHE A 62 1.28 4.77 -7.93
C PHE A 62 0.46 3.52 -8.18
N GLU A 63 -0.62 3.64 -8.96
CA GLU A 63 -1.45 2.50 -9.38
C GLU A 63 -0.67 1.46 -10.18
N GLN A 64 0.22 1.92 -11.07
CA GLN A 64 1.04 1.03 -11.88
C GLN A 64 2.01 0.22 -11.00
N GLU A 65 2.71 0.89 -10.08
CA GLU A 65 3.66 0.23 -9.17
C GLU A 65 2.95 -0.69 -8.16
N TYR A 66 1.77 -0.30 -7.67
CA TYR A 66 0.90 -1.15 -6.87
C TYR A 66 0.55 -2.45 -7.61
N LYS A 67 0.06 -2.36 -8.85
CA LYS A 67 -0.30 -3.53 -9.67
C LYS A 67 0.90 -4.42 -9.96
N ASN A 68 2.07 -3.84 -10.24
CA ASN A 68 3.29 -4.59 -10.48
C ASN A 68 3.71 -5.38 -9.24
N LYS A 69 3.73 -4.73 -8.07
CA LYS A 69 4.07 -5.37 -6.80
C LYS A 69 3.03 -6.44 -6.41
N MET A 70 1.75 -6.22 -6.69
CA MET A 70 0.74 -7.25 -6.42
C MET A 70 0.94 -8.53 -7.22
N LYS A 71 1.23 -8.40 -8.51
CA LYS A 71 1.58 -9.54 -9.34
C LYS A 71 2.82 -10.28 -8.84
N GLU A 72 3.79 -9.57 -8.26
CA GLU A 72 4.97 -10.19 -7.65
C GLU A 72 4.60 -10.99 -6.40
N LEU A 73 3.83 -10.38 -5.49
CA LEU A 73 3.38 -11.02 -4.24
C LEU A 73 2.49 -12.24 -4.49
N ASP A 74 1.58 -12.15 -5.47
CA ASP A 74 0.70 -13.26 -5.84
C ASP A 74 1.48 -14.45 -6.42
N LYS A 75 2.58 -14.21 -7.15
CA LYS A 75 3.46 -15.28 -7.64
C LYS A 75 4.16 -16.01 -6.52
N ILE A 76 4.58 -15.28 -5.48
CA ILE A 76 5.25 -15.86 -4.30
C ILE A 76 4.28 -16.76 -3.51
N LYS A 77 2.98 -16.47 -3.53
CA LYS A 77 1.95 -17.29 -2.85
C LYS A 77 1.73 -18.67 -3.47
N CYS A 78 2.16 -18.89 -4.73
CA CYS A 78 1.97 -20.12 -5.48
C CYS A 78 3.23 -21.01 -5.60
N GLN A 79 4.28 -20.73 -4.83
CA GLN A 79 5.48 -21.59 -4.69
C GLN A 79 5.48 -22.29 -3.34
#